data_AF-N4V7S7-F1
#
_entry.id   AF-N4V7S7-F1
#
_cell.length_a   1.000
_cell.length_b   1.000
_cell.length_c   1.000
_cell.angle_alpha   90.00
_cell.angle_beta   90.00
_cell.angle_gamma   90.00
#
_symmetry.space_group_name_H-M   'P 1'
#
loop_
_entity.id
_entity.type
_entity.pdbx_description
1 polymer ?
#
loop_
_entity_poly.entity_id
_entity_poly.type
_entity_poly.pdbx_seq_one_letter_code
_entity_poly.pdbx_strand_id
1 'polypeptide(L)'
;MPTLELGQSIPPDTAHAVSVHLPTWQANVGYEEGQSWVVDKMTTGYPRFFIHRSILAFADEIASKFARSGQKTMLFPTTRAARRCLAFINQNAEASVKSDTGIVDFGLDPSKDVSPLMRSLSPTISAVLYPAEVFAVAKQYWQHTGDGVSSRRAEFCHGLFKEGLLSPLERPQSPTGKVCRGPKRYHRPSSIDETKAVPSAARATTQGVFETQESLRFLEERFGRNLDLSLVKRATSAIKRRIAGALAPDMETSVSSLPPMADNSRGQKDLQESDVYLFPCGMNAIFNAHRGMLRARGDMKSINFGFPYVDTLKVLQKFGPGCVFYGHASEGDLDDLEGRLEKGERFLALFCEFPGNPLLTCPNLGRIRSMADRYGFGVVVDETIGSFVNVDVLQFADIVVSSLTKIFSGDCNVMGGSAILNPSGAYYRALKAAWADDLEDTYWAEDIVFMERNSRDFVSRVERINTNSETICEVLTTHPLVKQVYYPKVNQTRPNYEDCRLPNGGYGGLLSVTFSKKSHAVAFFDAINTAKGPSLGTNFTLTSPYVLLAHYQELEWAAGFGVDPDLIRVSVGLEETDELREIFTQALEAAERDI
;
A
#
# COMPACT_ATOMS: atom_id res chain seq x y z
N MET A 1 -14.15 -12.47 -19.62
CA MET A 1 -14.59 -11.55 -18.54
C MET A 1 -15.69 -10.63 -19.08
N PRO A 2 -16.61 -10.10 -18.24
CA PRO A 2 -17.52 -9.04 -18.66
C PRO A 2 -16.73 -7.86 -19.23
N THR A 3 -17.29 -7.18 -20.24
CA THR A 3 -16.67 -5.99 -20.86
C THR A 3 -16.61 -4.88 -19.82
N LEU A 4 -15.42 -4.63 -19.26
CA LEU A 4 -15.20 -3.55 -18.31
C LEU A 4 -15.08 -2.22 -19.07
N GLU A 5 -15.73 -1.18 -18.57
CA GLU A 5 -15.59 0.15 -19.15
C GLU A 5 -14.37 0.88 -18.59
N LEU A 6 -13.83 1.81 -19.40
CA LEU A 6 -12.75 2.71 -18.97
C LEU A 6 -13.12 3.43 -17.66
N GLY A 7 -12.23 3.37 -16.68
CA GLY A 7 -12.38 4.06 -15.40
C GLY A 7 -13.21 3.33 -14.34
N GLN A 8 -13.76 2.14 -14.64
CA GLN A 8 -14.41 1.28 -13.65
C GLN A 8 -13.41 0.58 -12.73
N SER A 9 -13.83 0.21 -11.53
CA SER A 9 -13.03 -0.60 -10.62
C SER A 9 -12.71 -1.98 -11.19
N ILE A 10 -11.59 -2.56 -10.74
CA ILE A 10 -11.26 -3.96 -11.02
C ILE A 10 -11.08 -4.71 -9.69
N PRO A 11 -11.91 -5.75 -9.41
CA PRO A 11 -13.13 -6.15 -10.14
C PRO A 11 -14.21 -5.06 -10.19
N PRO A 12 -15.19 -5.14 -11.12
CA PRO A 12 -16.26 -4.14 -11.22
C PRO A 12 -17.07 -4.06 -9.93
N ASP A 13 -17.63 -2.88 -9.65
CA ASP A 13 -18.46 -2.57 -8.47
C ASP A 13 -17.83 -2.92 -7.12
N THR A 14 -16.51 -3.05 -7.07
CA THR A 14 -15.78 -3.32 -5.83
C THR A 14 -15.63 -2.05 -5.00
N ALA A 15 -16.26 -2.04 -3.82
CA ALA A 15 -16.06 -0.98 -2.83
C ALA A 15 -14.59 -0.94 -2.38
N HIS A 16 -14.03 0.26 -2.25
CA HIS A 16 -12.63 0.48 -1.86
C HIS A 16 -11.63 -0.24 -2.77
N ALA A 17 -11.97 -0.40 -4.05
CA ALA A 17 -11.11 -1.02 -5.04
C ALA A 17 -9.72 -0.37 -5.08
N VAL A 18 -8.69 -1.19 -5.21
CA VAL A 18 -7.29 -0.76 -5.32
C VAL A 18 -6.78 -0.72 -6.76
N SER A 19 -7.64 -0.96 -7.74
CA SER A 19 -7.31 -0.92 -9.16
C SER A 19 -8.49 -0.38 -10.00
N VAL A 20 -8.18 0.01 -11.23
CA VAL A 20 -9.07 0.68 -12.17
C VAL A 20 -8.76 0.24 -13.59
N HIS A 21 -9.80 0.17 -14.44
CA HIS A 21 -9.68 -0.33 -15.78
C HIS A 21 -9.19 0.73 -16.78
N LEU A 22 -8.08 0.42 -17.47
CA LEU A 22 -7.48 1.21 -18.54
C LEU A 22 -7.31 0.29 -19.78
N PRO A 23 -8.33 0.19 -20.66
CA PRO A 23 -8.49 -0.89 -21.64
C PRO A 23 -7.50 -0.87 -22.81
N THR A 24 -6.95 0.30 -23.16
CA THR A 24 -6.13 0.48 -24.35
C THR A 24 -4.85 1.24 -24.04
N TRP A 25 -3.83 1.08 -24.89
CA TRP A 25 -2.57 1.80 -24.78
C TRP A 25 -2.81 3.31 -24.74
N GLN A 26 -3.68 3.80 -25.62
CA GLN A 26 -4.08 5.20 -25.67
C GLN A 26 -4.80 5.67 -24.39
N ALA A 27 -5.55 4.81 -23.72
CA ALA A 27 -6.15 5.15 -22.42
C ALA A 27 -5.09 5.29 -21.32
N ASN A 28 -4.03 4.47 -21.34
CA ASN A 28 -2.93 4.59 -20.39
C ASN A 28 -2.14 5.89 -20.63
N VAL A 29 -1.85 6.23 -21.90
CA VAL A 29 -1.26 7.53 -22.28
C VAL A 29 -2.16 8.70 -21.87
N GLY A 30 -3.45 8.61 -22.19
CA GLY A 30 -4.42 9.66 -21.87
C GLY A 30 -4.62 9.87 -20.36
N TYR A 31 -4.47 8.83 -19.54
CA TYR A 31 -4.44 8.93 -18.09
C TYR A 31 -3.25 9.77 -17.61
N GLU A 32 -2.04 9.47 -18.09
CA GLU A 32 -0.81 10.15 -17.68
C GLU A 32 -0.71 11.59 -18.20
N GLU A 33 -1.29 11.86 -19.38
CA GLU A 33 -1.38 13.21 -19.96
C GLU A 33 -2.55 14.04 -19.40
N GLY A 34 -3.39 13.46 -18.52
CA GLY A 34 -4.53 14.14 -17.93
C GLY A 34 -5.64 14.48 -18.93
N GLN A 35 -5.80 13.68 -19.99
CA GLN A 35 -6.83 13.90 -21.01
C GLN A 35 -8.23 13.66 -20.43
N SER A 36 -9.14 14.61 -20.62
CA SER A 36 -10.47 14.62 -19.99
C SER A 36 -11.30 13.37 -20.31
N TRP A 37 -11.24 12.84 -21.53
CA TRP A 37 -11.98 11.63 -21.92
C TRP A 37 -11.60 10.37 -21.12
N VAL A 38 -10.42 10.37 -20.48
CA VAL A 38 -9.98 9.35 -19.52
C VAL A 38 -10.29 9.77 -18.10
N VAL A 39 -9.75 10.92 -17.67
CA VAL A 39 -9.80 11.35 -16.26
C VAL A 39 -11.24 11.52 -15.76
N ASP A 40 -12.14 12.07 -16.58
CA ASP A 40 -13.53 12.31 -16.21
C ASP A 40 -14.31 10.99 -16.02
N LYS A 41 -13.84 9.88 -16.60
CA LYS A 41 -14.45 8.55 -16.43
C LYS A 41 -13.91 7.78 -15.22
N MET A 42 -12.83 8.26 -14.59
CA MET A 42 -12.21 7.55 -13.46
C MET A 42 -13.13 7.56 -12.24
N THR A 43 -13.67 6.39 -11.91
CA THR A 43 -14.48 6.19 -10.69
C THR A 43 -13.61 5.94 -9.47
N THR A 44 -12.45 5.32 -9.68
CA THR A 44 -11.48 4.95 -8.66
C THR A 44 -10.06 4.90 -9.24
N GLY A 45 -9.08 4.54 -8.42
CA GLY A 45 -7.71 4.25 -8.82
C GLY A 45 -6.93 3.66 -7.65
N TYR A 46 -5.63 3.45 -7.82
CA TYR A 46 -4.81 2.97 -6.70
C TYR A 46 -4.75 4.03 -5.58
N PRO A 47 -5.15 3.74 -4.32
CA PRO A 47 -5.48 4.76 -3.31
C PRO A 47 -4.38 5.78 -2.96
N ARG A 48 -3.10 5.41 -3.16
CA ARG A 48 -1.98 6.36 -2.96
C ARG A 48 -1.90 7.41 -4.07
N PHE A 49 -2.20 7.05 -5.32
CA PHE A 49 -2.18 7.97 -6.46
C PHE A 49 -3.54 8.66 -6.62
N PHE A 50 -4.63 7.92 -6.48
CA PHE A 50 -6.00 8.41 -6.55
C PHE A 50 -6.61 8.46 -5.15
N ILE A 51 -6.78 9.65 -4.55
CA ILE A 51 -7.40 9.75 -3.22
C ILE A 51 -8.87 9.34 -3.36
N HIS A 52 -9.28 8.32 -2.62
CA HIS A 52 -10.61 7.75 -2.72
C HIS A 52 -11.70 8.80 -2.45
N ARG A 53 -12.82 8.72 -3.18
CA ARG A 53 -13.91 9.72 -3.12
C ARG A 53 -14.51 9.88 -1.72
N SER A 54 -14.60 8.81 -0.93
CA SER A 54 -15.05 8.89 0.47
C SER A 54 -14.11 9.71 1.36
N ILE A 55 -12.80 9.64 1.12
CA ILE A 55 -11.80 10.43 1.85
C ILE A 55 -11.95 11.90 1.47
N LEU A 56 -12.09 12.20 0.18
CA LEU A 56 -12.31 13.57 -0.32
C LEU A 56 -13.60 14.17 0.24
N ALA A 57 -14.72 13.43 0.18
CA ALA A 57 -16.00 13.89 0.70
C ALA A 57 -15.92 14.26 2.20
N PHE A 58 -15.19 13.47 3.00
CA PHE A 58 -15.00 13.79 4.41
C PHE A 58 -14.05 14.99 4.61
N ALA A 59 -12.96 15.05 3.83
CA ALA A 59 -12.01 16.16 3.88
C ALA A 59 -12.69 17.49 3.52
N ASP A 60 -13.56 17.49 2.51
CA ASP A 60 -14.35 18.65 2.08
C ASP A 60 -15.35 19.08 3.15
N GLU A 61 -16.03 18.14 3.81
CA GLU A 61 -16.94 18.49 4.91
C GLU A 61 -16.19 19.10 6.10
N ILE A 62 -15.02 18.56 6.46
CA ILE A 62 -14.14 19.17 7.47
C ILE A 62 -13.69 20.57 7.01
N ALA A 63 -13.28 20.71 5.74
CA ALA A 63 -12.84 21.99 5.21
C ALA A 63 -13.94 23.05 5.32
N SER A 64 -15.18 22.69 5.00
CA SER A 64 -16.34 23.60 5.07
C SER A 64 -16.63 24.15 6.47
N LYS A 65 -16.24 23.42 7.53
CA LYS A 65 -16.53 23.77 8.93
C LYS A 65 -15.32 24.38 9.67
N PHE A 66 -14.10 23.98 9.30
CA PHE A 66 -12.90 24.29 10.08
C PHE A 66 -11.79 24.98 9.29
N ALA A 67 -11.84 24.97 7.96
CA ALA A 67 -10.83 25.63 7.12
C ALA A 67 -11.16 27.10 6.88
N ARG A 68 -10.13 27.90 6.65
CA ARG A 68 -10.26 29.26 6.13
C ARG A 68 -10.56 29.23 4.63
N SER A 69 -11.08 30.33 4.09
CA SER A 69 -11.32 30.47 2.66
C SER A 69 -10.05 30.19 1.85
N GLY A 70 -10.13 29.32 0.83
CA GLY A 70 -8.99 28.94 -0.01
C GLY A 70 -8.14 27.77 0.51
N GLN A 71 -8.38 27.29 1.72
CA GLN A 71 -7.70 26.11 2.25
C GLN A 71 -8.35 24.79 1.80
N LYS A 72 -7.51 23.76 1.72
CA LYS A 72 -7.87 22.35 1.54
C LYS A 72 -7.50 21.54 2.77
N THR A 73 -8.03 20.32 2.84
CA THR A 73 -7.78 19.38 3.93
C THR A 73 -7.23 18.06 3.40
N MET A 74 -6.27 17.48 4.13
CA MET A 74 -5.83 16.09 3.95
C MET A 74 -5.94 15.32 5.27
N LEU A 75 -6.46 14.09 5.20
CA LEU A 75 -6.84 13.32 6.38
C LEU A 75 -5.81 12.24 6.72
N PHE A 76 -5.47 12.15 8.00
CA PHE A 76 -4.52 11.20 8.55
C PHE A 76 -5.16 10.42 9.69
N PRO A 77 -4.73 9.17 9.94
CA PRO A 77 -5.27 8.34 11.00
C PRO A 77 -4.95 8.89 12.41
N THR A 78 -3.82 9.58 12.59
CA THR A 78 -3.39 10.07 13.91
C THR A 78 -2.79 11.46 13.84
N THR A 79 -2.76 12.16 14.97
CA THR A 79 -2.12 13.47 15.11
C THR A 79 -0.63 13.40 14.79
N ARG A 80 0.05 12.31 15.16
CA ARG A 80 1.48 12.13 14.87
C ARG A 80 1.73 11.98 13.37
N ALA A 81 0.90 11.22 12.64
CA ALA A 81 0.95 11.16 11.17
C ALA A 81 0.68 12.53 10.52
N ALA A 82 -0.34 13.25 10.98
CA ALA A 82 -0.64 14.61 10.52
C ALA A 82 0.52 15.59 10.78
N ARG A 83 1.18 15.50 11.95
CA ARG A 83 2.36 16.32 12.28
C ARG A 83 3.55 16.03 11.39
N ARG A 84 3.79 14.76 11.03
CA ARG A 84 4.86 14.40 10.07
C ARG A 84 4.57 14.97 8.67
N CYS A 85 3.32 14.90 8.21
CA CYS A 85 2.91 15.57 6.97
C CYS A 85 3.15 17.09 7.03
N LEU A 86 2.71 17.74 8.12
CA LEU A 86 2.90 19.17 8.30
C LEU A 86 4.39 19.56 8.37
N ALA A 87 5.23 18.76 9.03
CA ALA A 87 6.68 18.96 9.05
C ALA A 87 7.27 18.85 7.64
N PHE A 88 6.83 17.87 6.85
CA PHE A 88 7.24 17.71 5.46
C PHE A 88 6.83 18.91 4.59
N ILE A 89 5.59 19.40 4.74
CA ILE A 89 5.11 20.62 4.08
C ILE A 89 6.00 21.81 4.46
N ASN A 90 6.26 22.00 5.75
CA ASN A 90 7.07 23.12 6.23
C ASN A 90 8.51 23.07 5.73
N GLN A 91 9.05 21.88 5.46
CA GLN A 91 10.38 21.73 4.89
C GLN A 91 10.42 21.96 3.38
N ASN A 92 9.39 21.54 2.64
CA ASN A 92 9.44 21.42 1.18
C ASN A 92 8.59 22.44 0.41
N ALA A 93 7.62 23.11 1.05
CA ALA A 93 6.83 24.16 0.43
C ALA A 93 7.56 25.51 0.42
N GLU A 94 7.14 26.44 -0.44
CA GLU A 94 7.64 27.82 -0.45
C GLU A 94 7.23 28.59 0.82
N ALA A 95 8.12 29.46 1.31
CA ALA A 95 7.93 30.16 2.60
C ALA A 95 6.67 31.03 2.67
N SER A 96 6.25 31.61 1.54
CA SER A 96 5.07 32.47 1.39
C SER A 96 3.75 31.77 1.70
N VAL A 97 3.71 30.42 1.61
CA VAL A 97 2.49 29.61 1.72
C VAL A 97 2.41 28.83 3.05
N LYS A 98 3.46 28.90 3.89
CA LYS A 98 3.57 28.14 5.16
C LYS A 98 2.74 28.70 6.30
N SER A 99 2.52 30.02 6.31
CA SER A 99 1.94 30.75 7.44
C SER A 99 0.47 30.41 7.72
N ASP A 100 -0.21 29.73 6.81
CA ASP A 100 -1.62 29.38 6.91
C ASP A 100 -1.83 27.87 6.87
N THR A 101 -1.06 27.13 7.68
CA THR A 101 -1.20 25.69 7.86
C THR A 101 -1.61 25.33 9.28
N GLY A 102 -2.35 24.24 9.44
CA GLY A 102 -2.86 23.83 10.74
C GLY A 102 -3.19 22.34 10.80
N ILE A 103 -3.46 21.87 12.01
CA ILE A 103 -4.02 20.55 12.24
C ILE A 103 -5.31 20.73 13.04
N VAL A 104 -6.33 19.93 12.77
CA VAL A 104 -7.48 19.76 13.66
C VAL A 104 -7.60 18.26 13.93
N ASP A 105 -7.58 17.92 15.22
CA ASP A 105 -7.63 16.53 15.69
C ASP A 105 -9.06 16.20 16.09
N PHE A 106 -9.57 15.05 15.65
CA PHE A 106 -10.91 14.57 15.91
C PHE A 106 -10.86 13.23 16.65
N GLY A 107 -11.75 13.07 17.62
CA GLY A 107 -11.95 11.84 18.37
C GLY A 107 -13.39 11.72 18.86
N LEU A 108 -13.69 10.61 19.53
CA LEU A 108 -15.02 10.42 20.11
C LEU A 108 -15.32 11.48 21.17
N ASP A 109 -16.52 12.06 21.11
CA ASP A 109 -17.00 13.00 22.10
C ASP A 109 -17.27 12.24 23.43
N PRO A 110 -16.49 12.51 24.50
CA PRO A 110 -16.64 11.79 25.77
C PRO A 110 -17.95 12.12 26.49
N SER A 111 -18.65 13.20 26.10
CA SER A 111 -19.95 13.57 26.66
C SER A 111 -21.13 12.78 26.08
N LYS A 112 -20.91 12.08 24.96
CA LYS A 112 -21.93 11.28 24.29
C LYS A 112 -21.90 9.84 24.79
N ASP A 113 -23.08 9.24 24.95
CA ASP A 113 -23.15 7.82 25.29
C ASP A 113 -22.84 6.99 24.04
N VAL A 114 -21.61 6.49 23.98
CA VAL A 114 -21.12 5.61 22.93
C VAL A 114 -20.98 4.18 23.45
N SER A 115 -21.26 3.21 22.59
CA SER A 115 -21.20 1.78 22.94
C SER A 115 -19.80 1.40 23.47
N PRO A 116 -19.69 0.37 24.34
CA PRO A 116 -18.40 -0.10 24.85
C PRO A 116 -17.42 -0.46 23.72
N LEU A 117 -17.95 -1.00 22.63
CA LEU A 117 -17.21 -1.32 21.43
C LEU A 117 -16.58 -0.06 20.80
N MET A 118 -17.36 1.00 20.61
CA MET A 118 -16.87 2.27 20.06
C MET A 118 -15.77 2.89 20.92
N ARG A 119 -15.93 2.84 22.25
CA ARG A 119 -14.90 3.31 23.19
C ARG A 119 -13.61 2.53 23.05
N SER A 120 -13.70 1.22 22.87
CA SER A 120 -12.53 0.36 22.71
C SER A 120 -11.87 0.48 21.33
N LEU A 121 -12.61 0.80 20.28
CA LEU A 121 -12.05 1.08 18.95
C LEU A 121 -11.35 2.44 18.92
N SER A 122 -11.89 3.42 19.66
CA SER A 122 -11.36 4.79 19.79
C SER A 122 -10.98 5.42 18.44
N PRO A 123 -11.93 5.51 17.48
CA PRO A 123 -11.66 6.08 16.18
C PRO A 123 -11.16 7.53 16.32
N THR A 124 -10.07 7.80 15.61
CA THR A 124 -9.46 9.14 15.54
C THR A 124 -9.21 9.50 14.08
N ILE A 125 -9.25 10.80 13.78
CA ILE A 125 -8.86 11.36 12.50
C ILE A 125 -8.19 12.70 12.75
N SER A 126 -7.11 12.98 12.06
CA SER A 126 -6.46 14.29 12.09
C SER A 126 -6.47 14.91 10.69
N ALA A 127 -6.97 16.13 10.60
CA ALA A 127 -7.03 16.91 9.39
C ALA A 127 -5.85 17.89 9.33
N VAL A 128 -5.00 17.79 8.32
CA VAL A 128 -4.01 18.85 8.00
C VAL A 128 -4.68 19.84 7.06
N LEU A 129 -4.76 21.09 7.48
CA LEU A 129 -5.31 22.20 6.71
C LEU A 129 -4.16 23.00 6.10
N TYR A 130 -4.27 23.31 4.81
CA TYR A 130 -3.23 24.03 4.07
C TYR A 130 -3.82 24.80 2.87
N PRO A 131 -3.17 25.86 2.37
CA PRO A 131 -3.61 26.57 1.16
C PRO A 131 -3.58 25.65 -0.06
N ALA A 132 -4.51 25.82 -1.00
CA ALA A 132 -4.69 24.91 -2.14
C ALA A 132 -3.39 24.66 -2.95
N GLU A 133 -2.49 25.63 -3.02
CA GLU A 133 -1.20 25.59 -3.70
C GLU A 133 -0.24 24.56 -3.10
N VAL A 134 -0.39 24.25 -1.81
CA VAL A 134 0.44 23.26 -1.09
C VAL A 134 0.04 21.82 -1.41
N PHE A 135 -1.09 21.61 -2.11
CA PHE A 135 -1.62 20.27 -2.40
C PHE A 135 -0.58 19.35 -3.03
N ALA A 136 0.22 19.83 -3.99
CA ALA A 136 1.24 19.00 -4.65
C ALA A 136 2.27 18.45 -3.65
N VAL A 137 2.72 19.27 -2.69
CA VAL A 137 3.69 18.87 -1.66
C VAL A 137 3.04 17.92 -0.64
N ALA A 138 1.82 18.23 -0.17
CA ALA A 138 1.09 17.35 0.74
C ALA A 138 0.80 15.98 0.11
N LYS A 139 0.45 15.97 -1.19
CA LYS A 139 0.18 14.77 -1.97
C LYS A 139 1.43 13.90 -2.14
N GLN A 140 2.61 14.49 -2.26
CA GLN A 140 3.87 13.74 -2.23
C GLN A 140 4.06 13.01 -0.89
N TYR A 141 3.79 13.67 0.25
CA TYR A 141 3.86 12.98 1.55
C TYR A 141 2.90 11.79 1.61
N TRP A 142 1.64 12.01 1.21
CA TRP A 142 0.61 10.96 1.12
C TRP A 142 1.06 9.78 0.27
N GLN A 143 1.56 10.05 -0.94
CA GLN A 143 1.98 9.03 -1.91
C GLN A 143 3.15 8.21 -1.38
N HIS A 144 4.25 8.86 -0.99
CA HIS A 144 5.49 8.16 -0.68
C HIS A 144 5.42 7.40 0.66
N THR A 145 4.79 7.98 1.68
CA THR A 145 4.78 7.38 3.03
C THR A 145 3.65 6.38 3.25
N GLY A 146 2.54 6.52 2.52
CA GLY A 146 1.34 5.74 2.77
C GLY A 146 0.70 5.97 4.16
N ASP A 147 1.03 7.08 4.85
CA ASP A 147 0.48 7.46 6.15
C ASP A 147 -0.98 7.97 6.08
N GLY A 148 -1.53 8.14 4.88
CA GLY A 148 -2.89 8.61 4.66
C GLY A 148 -3.96 7.70 5.28
N VAL A 149 -5.12 8.26 5.60
CA VAL A 149 -6.27 7.48 6.09
C VAL A 149 -6.76 6.50 5.02
N SER A 150 -7.19 5.29 5.41
CA SER A 150 -7.86 4.36 4.50
C SER A 150 -9.29 4.82 4.18
N SER A 151 -9.83 4.38 3.05
CA SER A 151 -11.20 4.75 2.62
C SER A 151 -12.27 4.22 3.57
N ARG A 152 -12.09 3.02 4.15
CA ARG A 152 -12.99 2.44 5.17
C ARG A 152 -12.99 3.27 6.45
N ARG A 153 -11.80 3.59 6.97
CA ARG A 153 -11.69 4.44 8.16
C ARG A 153 -12.28 5.82 7.94
N ALA A 154 -12.04 6.43 6.77
CA ALA A 154 -12.62 7.72 6.43
C ALA A 154 -14.15 7.67 6.38
N GLU A 155 -14.73 6.67 5.72
CA GLU A 155 -16.19 6.49 5.66
C GLU A 155 -16.81 6.29 7.04
N PHE A 156 -16.21 5.41 7.85
CA PHE A 156 -16.64 5.17 9.23
C PHE A 156 -16.60 6.45 10.08
N CYS A 157 -15.48 7.18 10.05
CA CYS A 157 -15.33 8.41 10.81
C CYS A 157 -16.22 9.54 10.27
N HIS A 158 -16.50 9.56 8.97
CA HIS A 158 -17.42 10.52 8.36
C HIS A 158 -18.86 10.30 8.85
N GLY A 159 -19.28 9.04 8.99
CA GLY A 159 -20.56 8.68 9.62
C GLY A 159 -20.67 9.23 11.04
N LEU A 160 -19.69 8.94 11.90
CA LEU A 160 -19.66 9.44 13.28
C LEU A 160 -19.62 10.96 13.37
N PHE A 161 -18.94 11.62 12.43
CA PHE A 161 -18.89 13.07 12.35
C PHE A 161 -20.25 13.68 12.02
N LYS A 162 -21.01 13.08 11.08
CA LYS A 162 -22.38 13.49 10.74
C LYS A 162 -23.37 13.29 11.88
N GLU A 163 -23.17 12.24 12.68
CA GLU A 163 -23.97 11.96 13.88
C GLU A 163 -23.58 12.83 15.09
N GLY A 164 -22.52 13.62 14.99
CA GLY A 164 -22.00 14.44 16.10
C GLY A 164 -21.36 13.62 17.23
N LEU A 165 -20.95 12.38 16.93
CA LEU A 165 -20.21 11.51 17.85
C LEU A 165 -18.69 11.67 17.74
N LEU A 166 -18.20 12.17 16.60
CA LEU A 166 -16.81 12.53 16.37
C LEU A 166 -16.67 14.06 16.37
N SER A 167 -15.92 14.62 17.32
CA SER A 167 -15.77 16.07 17.51
C SER A 167 -14.30 16.50 17.61
N PRO A 168 -13.99 17.79 17.37
CA PRO A 168 -12.65 18.30 17.58
C PRO A 168 -12.18 18.08 19.03
N LEU A 169 -11.01 17.48 19.19
CA LEU A 169 -10.36 17.35 20.48
C LEU A 169 -9.88 18.73 20.92
N GLU A 170 -10.29 19.16 22.11
CA GLU A 170 -9.75 20.38 22.70
C GLU A 170 -8.24 20.25 22.88
N ARG A 171 -7.48 21.12 22.23
CA ARG A 171 -6.05 21.25 22.53
C ARG A 171 -5.92 21.78 23.95
N PRO A 172 -5.01 21.23 24.79
CA PRO A 172 -4.60 21.93 25.99
C PRO A 172 -4.11 23.30 25.56
N GLN A 173 -4.86 24.35 25.91
CA GLN A 173 -4.38 25.70 25.73
C GLN A 173 -3.14 25.82 26.63
N SER A 174 -1.97 26.02 26.03
CA SER A 174 -0.84 26.60 26.75
C SER A 174 -1.35 27.84 27.48
N PRO A 175 -1.13 28.00 28.79
CA PRO A 175 -1.84 29.00 29.58
C PRO A 175 -1.47 30.39 29.06
N THR A 176 -2.36 30.98 28.27
CA THR A 176 -2.35 32.40 28.00
C THR A 176 -2.65 33.08 29.33
N GLY A 177 -1.75 33.96 29.74
CA GLY A 177 -1.80 34.62 31.05
C GLY A 177 -3.19 35.17 31.34
N LYS A 178 -3.82 34.66 32.40
CA LYS A 178 -5.09 35.17 32.92
C LYS A 178 -4.89 36.63 33.30
N VAL A 179 -5.49 37.54 32.53
CA VAL A 179 -5.79 38.89 33.03
C VAL A 179 -6.99 38.74 33.96
N CYS A 180 -6.72 38.77 35.26
CA CYS A 180 -7.72 38.80 36.32
C CYS A 180 -8.65 40.01 36.14
N ARG A 181 -9.95 39.76 35.97
CA ARG A 181 -11.00 40.74 36.32
C ARG A 181 -11.98 40.07 37.30
N GLY A 182 -12.11 40.71 38.45
CA GLY A 182 -12.82 40.23 39.63
C GLY A 182 -14.35 40.16 39.51
N PRO A 183 -15.02 39.71 40.60
CA PRO A 183 -16.33 39.08 40.54
C PRO A 183 -17.50 40.07 40.60
N LYS A 184 -18.60 39.76 39.89
CA LYS A 184 -19.92 40.36 40.15
C LYS A 184 -20.96 39.27 40.47
N ARG A 185 -21.64 39.52 41.58
CA ARG A 185 -22.66 38.72 42.27
C ARG A 185 -23.97 38.56 41.48
N TYR A 186 -24.56 37.36 41.65
CA TYR A 186 -25.99 36.98 41.82
C TYR A 186 -27.10 37.85 41.20
N HIS A 187 -27.95 37.21 40.38
CA HIS A 187 -29.42 37.22 40.55
C HIS A 187 -30.10 36.09 39.72
N ARG A 188 -30.99 35.36 40.38
CA ARG A 188 -32.10 34.48 39.91
C ARG A 188 -33.21 34.62 40.99
N PRO A 189 -34.47 34.16 40.85
CA PRO A 189 -35.03 33.15 39.92
C PRO A 189 -36.47 33.46 39.41
N SER A 190 -37.14 32.41 38.88
CA SER A 190 -38.60 32.17 38.64
C SER A 190 -39.07 32.23 37.17
N SER A 191 -40.04 31.46 36.63
CA SER A 191 -40.77 30.21 36.97
C SER A 191 -41.86 29.97 35.89
N ILE A 192 -42.11 28.70 35.44
CA ILE A 192 -43.35 28.14 34.78
C ILE A 192 -43.67 28.70 33.35
N ASP A 193 -44.19 28.01 32.30
CA ASP A 193 -45.10 26.87 32.15
C ASP A 193 -44.95 26.12 30.79
N GLU A 194 -45.60 24.96 30.70
CA GLU A 194 -45.76 24.03 29.57
C GLU A 194 -46.63 24.56 28.41
N THR A 195 -46.42 24.07 27.17
CA THR A 195 -47.52 23.55 26.31
C THR A 195 -47.04 22.73 25.10
N LYS A 196 -47.82 21.70 24.76
CA LYS A 196 -47.67 20.70 23.69
C LYS A 196 -48.14 21.21 22.31
N ALA A 197 -47.55 20.69 21.22
CA ALA A 197 -48.22 20.41 19.94
C ALA A 197 -47.47 19.32 19.13
N VAL A 198 -48.21 18.44 18.45
CA VAL A 198 -47.74 17.34 17.56
C VAL A 198 -48.23 17.63 16.11
N PRO A 199 -47.91 16.84 15.05
CA PRO A 199 -47.05 17.28 13.95
C PRO A 199 -47.79 17.43 12.60
N SER A 200 -47.15 18.07 11.62
CA SER A 200 -47.60 18.09 10.22
C SER A 200 -46.56 17.39 9.33
N ALA A 201 -47.06 16.46 8.51
CA ALA A 201 -46.31 15.63 7.59
C ALA A 201 -46.03 16.37 6.27
N ALA A 202 -44.81 16.23 5.74
CA ALA A 202 -44.52 16.46 4.33
C ALA A 202 -43.56 15.38 3.81
N ARG A 203 -44.01 14.70 2.76
CA ARG A 203 -43.35 13.61 2.04
C ARG A 203 -42.06 14.08 1.36
N ALA A 204 -40.96 13.35 1.55
CA ALA A 204 -39.78 13.40 0.70
C ALA A 204 -39.50 12.01 0.12
N THR A 205 -39.04 12.01 -1.12
CA THR A 205 -38.91 10.94 -2.11
C THR A 205 -38.00 9.78 -1.71
N THR A 206 -38.58 8.57 -1.70
CA THR A 206 -38.02 7.30 -1.22
C THR A 206 -37.34 6.46 -2.32
N GLN A 207 -36.42 7.04 -3.10
CA GLN A 207 -35.68 6.25 -4.09
C GLN A 207 -34.14 6.32 -3.96
N GLY A 208 -33.55 7.40 -3.43
CA GLY A 208 -32.10 7.43 -3.14
C GLY A 208 -31.69 6.86 -1.78
N VAL A 209 -32.66 6.63 -0.88
CA VAL A 209 -32.42 6.18 0.50
C VAL A 209 -32.40 4.64 0.61
N PHE A 210 -33.01 3.93 -0.34
CA PHE A 210 -33.13 2.46 -0.30
C PHE A 210 -31.82 1.75 -0.68
N GLU A 211 -31.08 2.20 -1.70
CA GLU A 211 -29.81 1.55 -2.11
C GLU A 211 -28.69 1.75 -1.08
N THR A 212 -28.65 2.92 -0.41
CA THR A 212 -27.68 3.21 0.65
C THR A 212 -27.98 2.40 1.92
N GLN A 213 -29.27 2.16 2.21
CA GLN A 213 -29.68 1.29 3.32
C GLN A 213 -29.45 -0.20 3.03
N GLU A 214 -29.53 -0.65 1.78
CA GLU A 214 -29.23 -2.04 1.41
C GLU A 214 -27.73 -2.34 1.50
N SER A 215 -26.85 -1.40 1.12
CA SER A 215 -25.40 -1.55 1.30
C SER A 215 -25.01 -1.58 2.79
N LEU A 216 -25.63 -0.74 3.61
CA LEU A 216 -25.45 -0.75 5.08
C LEU A 216 -26.06 -2.00 5.72
N ARG A 217 -27.22 -2.48 5.24
CA ARG A 217 -27.85 -3.72 5.73
C ARG A 217 -27.10 -4.97 5.29
N PHE A 218 -26.50 -5.02 4.11
CA PHE A 218 -25.70 -6.17 3.66
C PHE A 218 -24.38 -6.28 4.44
N LEU A 219 -23.80 -5.14 4.86
CA LEU A 219 -22.69 -5.08 5.83
C LEU A 219 -23.16 -5.37 7.26
N GLU A 220 -24.36 -4.94 7.66
CA GLU A 220 -24.97 -5.24 8.97
C GLU A 220 -25.52 -6.68 9.10
N GLU A 221 -25.86 -7.38 8.03
CA GLU A 221 -26.44 -8.73 8.13
C GLU A 221 -25.36 -9.83 8.10
N ARG A 222 -24.13 -9.50 7.65
CA ARG A 222 -22.95 -10.38 7.72
C ARG A 222 -21.90 -9.96 8.76
N PHE A 223 -21.84 -8.67 9.14
CA PHE A 223 -20.92 -8.11 10.14
C PHE A 223 -21.63 -7.16 11.15
N GLY A 224 -22.91 -7.42 11.40
CA GLY A 224 -23.86 -6.59 12.16
C GLY A 224 -23.34 -5.79 13.31
N ARG A 225 -23.42 -4.46 13.18
CA ARG A 225 -23.45 -3.41 14.22
C ARG A 225 -22.48 -3.54 15.40
N ASN A 226 -21.57 -4.50 15.36
CA ASN A 226 -20.69 -4.94 16.41
C ASN A 226 -19.52 -5.63 15.72
N LEU A 227 -18.61 -4.85 15.13
CA LEU A 227 -17.25 -5.33 14.82
C LEU A 227 -16.67 -5.88 16.13
N ASP A 228 -16.75 -7.19 16.38
CA ASP A 228 -16.23 -7.75 17.62
C ASP A 228 -14.70 -7.56 17.62
N LEU A 229 -14.19 -6.70 18.51
CA LEU A 229 -12.75 -6.43 18.62
C LEU A 229 -11.95 -7.68 19.00
N SER A 230 -12.60 -8.71 19.55
CA SER A 230 -11.98 -10.01 19.74
C SER A 230 -11.57 -10.64 18.40
N LEU A 231 -12.37 -10.43 17.34
CA LEU A 231 -12.06 -10.87 15.98
C LEU A 231 -10.88 -10.10 15.40
N VAL A 232 -10.76 -8.78 15.66
CA VAL A 232 -9.64 -7.97 15.15
C VAL A 232 -8.31 -8.46 15.72
N LYS A 233 -8.26 -8.77 17.02
CA LYS A 233 -7.05 -9.31 17.65
C LYS A 233 -6.69 -10.69 17.10
N ARG A 234 -7.68 -11.58 16.95
CA ARG A 234 -7.49 -12.91 16.35
C ARG A 234 -7.04 -12.80 14.89
N ALA A 235 -7.65 -11.90 14.13
CA ALA A 235 -7.34 -11.66 12.72
C ALA A 235 -5.92 -11.12 12.54
N THR A 236 -5.53 -10.15 13.37
CA THR A 236 -4.15 -9.65 13.43
C THR A 236 -3.16 -10.78 13.67
N SER A 237 -3.45 -11.64 14.66
CA SER A 237 -2.58 -12.78 14.99
C SER A 237 -2.51 -13.80 13.84
N ALA A 238 -3.65 -14.12 13.22
CA ALA A 238 -3.71 -15.02 12.07
C ALA A 238 -2.89 -14.50 10.88
N ILE A 239 -3.04 -13.22 10.51
CA ILE A 239 -2.24 -12.59 9.44
C ILE A 239 -0.74 -12.69 9.75
N LYS A 240 -0.32 -12.30 10.97
CA LYS A 240 1.09 -12.34 11.37
C LYS A 240 1.67 -13.75 11.30
N ARG A 241 0.91 -14.75 11.72
CA ARG A 241 1.33 -16.16 11.69
C ARG A 241 1.39 -16.74 10.29
N ARG A 242 0.45 -16.37 9.40
CA ARG A 242 0.54 -16.70 7.97
C ARG A 242 1.80 -16.10 7.33
N ILE A 243 2.11 -14.82 7.62
CA ILE A 243 3.33 -14.15 7.15
C ILE A 243 4.60 -14.83 7.66
N ALA A 244 4.61 -15.25 8.92
CA ALA A 244 5.74 -15.96 9.51
C ALA A 244 5.87 -17.41 9.00
N GLY A 245 4.87 -17.95 8.33
CA GLY A 245 4.84 -19.35 7.88
C GLY A 245 4.44 -20.36 8.96
N ALA A 246 3.81 -19.91 10.05
CA ALA A 246 3.49 -20.71 11.23
C ALA A 246 2.01 -21.16 11.32
N LEU A 247 1.19 -20.88 10.28
CA LEU A 247 -0.21 -21.26 10.21
C LEU A 247 -0.45 -22.07 8.92
N ALA A 248 -0.87 -23.32 9.06
CA ALA A 248 -1.23 -24.17 7.91
C ALA A 248 -2.57 -23.71 7.30
N PRO A 249 -2.79 -23.90 5.98
CA PRO A 249 -3.98 -23.42 5.26
C PRO A 249 -5.34 -23.87 5.86
N ASP A 250 -5.39 -25.02 6.52
CA ASP A 250 -6.67 -25.67 6.92
C ASP A 250 -7.04 -25.54 8.42
N MET A 251 -6.27 -24.80 9.23
CA MET A 251 -6.39 -24.82 10.71
C MET A 251 -7.39 -23.81 11.32
N GLU A 252 -8.22 -23.14 10.52
CA GLU A 252 -8.80 -21.85 10.94
C GLU A 252 -10.14 -21.86 11.68
N THR A 253 -10.84 -23.00 11.79
CA THR A 253 -12.22 -22.99 12.30
C THR A 253 -12.47 -23.73 13.61
N SER A 254 -11.50 -24.45 14.19
CA SER A 254 -11.80 -25.34 15.32
C SER A 254 -10.89 -25.28 16.56
N VAL A 255 -9.81 -24.49 16.57
CA VAL A 255 -8.85 -24.55 17.69
C VAL A 255 -9.02 -23.38 18.66
N SER A 256 -9.28 -23.69 19.94
CA SER A 256 -9.44 -22.72 21.03
C SER A 256 -8.15 -21.98 21.42
N SER A 257 -6.99 -22.45 20.93
CA SER A 257 -5.67 -21.85 21.12
C SER A 257 -4.77 -22.17 19.92
N LEU A 258 -4.09 -21.15 19.39
CA LEU A 258 -3.18 -21.30 18.24
C LEU A 258 -1.86 -21.99 18.67
N PRO A 259 -1.26 -22.85 17.82
CA PRO A 259 -0.03 -23.57 18.16
C PRO A 259 1.18 -22.63 18.35
N PRO A 260 2.25 -23.05 19.05
CA PRO A 260 3.51 -22.29 19.14
C PRO A 260 4.13 -22.07 17.75
N MET A 261 4.77 -20.92 17.51
CA MET A 261 5.46 -20.61 16.23
C MET A 261 6.81 -21.33 16.05
N ALA A 262 7.07 -22.38 16.82
CA ALA A 262 8.38 -23.06 16.87
C ALA A 262 8.78 -23.70 15.53
N ASP A 263 7.79 -24.14 14.74
CA ASP A 263 7.98 -24.63 13.38
C ASP A 263 7.30 -23.64 12.40
N ASN A 264 8.04 -23.16 11.41
CA ASN A 264 7.50 -22.33 10.35
C ASN A 264 8.12 -22.64 8.98
N SER A 265 7.37 -22.35 7.91
CA SER A 265 7.77 -22.60 6.52
C SER A 265 8.98 -21.79 6.06
N ARG A 266 9.38 -20.76 6.82
CA ARG A 266 10.63 -20.01 6.60
C ARG A 266 11.86 -20.68 7.20
N GLY A 267 11.70 -21.74 7.99
CA GLY A 267 12.81 -22.45 8.64
C GLY A 267 13.47 -21.67 9.79
N GLN A 268 12.81 -20.65 10.33
CA GLN A 268 13.40 -19.71 11.30
C GLN A 268 12.99 -20.05 12.74
N LYS A 269 13.89 -20.64 13.53
CA LYS A 269 13.54 -21.17 14.88
C LYS A 269 13.16 -20.10 15.91
N ASP A 270 13.74 -18.90 15.80
CA ASP A 270 13.58 -17.85 16.80
C ASP A 270 12.53 -16.80 16.41
N LEU A 271 11.89 -16.92 15.24
CA LEU A 271 10.91 -15.96 14.76
C LEU A 271 9.63 -16.01 15.60
N GLN A 272 9.27 -14.88 16.22
CA GLN A 272 8.05 -14.75 17.02
C GLN A 272 7.02 -13.84 16.36
N GLU A 273 5.75 -13.98 16.78
CA GLU A 273 4.66 -13.11 16.33
C GLU A 273 4.94 -11.63 16.61
N SER A 274 5.66 -11.34 17.69
CA SER A 274 6.06 -9.98 18.07
C SER A 274 7.06 -9.34 17.10
N ASP A 275 7.66 -10.12 16.22
CA ASP A 275 8.64 -9.64 15.23
C ASP A 275 7.98 -9.31 13.88
N VAL A 276 6.71 -9.68 13.73
CA VAL A 276 5.89 -9.34 12.57
C VAL A 276 5.02 -8.12 12.90
N TYR A 277 5.17 -7.09 12.08
CA TYR A 277 4.46 -5.82 12.19
C TYR A 277 3.58 -5.63 10.97
N LEU A 278 2.38 -5.07 11.18
CA LEU A 278 1.42 -4.80 10.11
C LEU A 278 1.26 -3.30 9.92
N PHE A 279 0.99 -2.90 8.69
CA PHE A 279 0.91 -1.51 8.25
C PHE A 279 -0.28 -1.33 7.28
N PRO A 280 -0.83 -0.11 7.15
CA PRO A 280 -1.96 0.15 6.25
C PRO A 280 -1.64 -0.06 4.75
N CYS A 281 -0.37 -0.05 4.34
CA CYS A 281 0.06 -0.41 2.99
C CYS A 281 1.56 -0.76 2.94
N GLY A 282 2.02 -1.39 1.84
CA GLY A 282 3.43 -1.75 1.64
C GLY A 282 4.40 -0.57 1.74
N MET A 283 4.07 0.59 1.15
CA MET A 283 4.91 1.79 1.27
C MET A 283 5.02 2.31 2.70
N ASN A 284 4.01 2.08 3.54
CA ASN A 284 4.08 2.43 4.94
C ASN A 284 5.02 1.50 5.72
N ALA A 285 5.08 0.22 5.35
CA ALA A 285 6.08 -0.71 5.87
C ALA A 285 7.51 -0.28 5.50
N ILE A 286 7.74 0.07 4.22
CA ILE A 286 9.04 0.58 3.73
C ILE A 286 9.44 1.88 4.44
N PHE A 287 8.50 2.82 4.56
CA PHE A 287 8.73 4.09 5.23
C PHE A 287 9.11 3.90 6.71
N ASN A 288 8.43 3.00 7.43
CA ASN A 288 8.75 2.71 8.82
C ASN A 288 10.00 1.84 9.00
N ALA A 289 10.37 1.00 8.02
CA ALA A 289 11.67 0.34 7.97
C ALA A 289 12.81 1.36 7.86
N HIS A 290 12.68 2.34 6.95
CA HIS A 290 13.65 3.43 6.82
C HIS A 290 13.76 4.28 8.09
N ARG A 291 12.61 4.71 8.64
CA ARG A 291 12.59 5.44 9.93
C ARG A 291 13.18 4.62 11.07
N GLY A 292 12.88 3.33 11.14
CA GLY A 292 13.44 2.41 12.13
C GLY A 292 14.96 2.36 12.04
N MET A 293 15.51 2.25 10.84
CA MET A 293 16.96 2.28 10.62
C MET A 293 17.57 3.61 11.03
N LEU A 294 16.98 4.75 10.63
CA LEU A 294 17.45 6.09 11.04
C LEU A 294 17.49 6.24 12.57
N ARG A 295 16.45 5.74 13.27
CA ARG A 295 16.40 5.76 14.73
C ARG A 295 17.43 4.82 15.37
N ALA A 296 17.62 3.64 14.80
CA ALA A 296 18.51 2.61 15.34
C ALA A 296 19.98 2.92 15.10
N ARG A 297 20.32 3.61 14.00
CA ARG A 297 21.71 3.79 13.54
C ARG A 297 22.14 5.25 13.38
N GLY A 298 21.21 6.20 13.45
CA GLY A 298 21.46 7.61 13.22
C GLY A 298 21.36 8.03 11.74
N ASP A 299 21.63 9.31 11.49
CA ASP A 299 21.46 9.93 10.19
C ASP A 299 22.62 9.60 9.24
N MET A 300 22.38 8.66 8.32
CA MET A 300 23.28 8.33 7.20
C MET A 300 22.50 8.19 5.89
N LYS A 301 23.20 8.28 4.75
CA LYS A 301 22.59 8.03 3.44
C LYS A 301 22.21 6.55 3.31
N SER A 302 21.08 6.29 2.67
CA SER A 302 20.66 4.95 2.28
C SER A 302 21.21 4.55 0.91
N ILE A 303 21.18 3.26 0.61
CA ILE A 303 21.42 2.72 -0.74
C ILE A 303 20.11 2.15 -1.25
N ASN A 304 19.78 2.45 -2.49
CA ASN A 304 18.71 1.82 -3.22
C ASN A 304 19.32 0.97 -4.34
N PHE A 305 19.21 -0.35 -4.22
CA PHE A 305 19.83 -1.30 -5.14
C PHE A 305 18.77 -1.98 -6.00
N GLY A 306 18.81 -1.69 -7.29
CA GLY A 306 17.82 -2.04 -8.30
C GLY A 306 16.97 -0.85 -8.71
N PHE A 307 16.05 -1.10 -9.63
CA PHE A 307 15.04 -0.16 -10.09
C PHE A 307 13.70 -0.47 -9.38
N PRO A 308 13.58 -0.22 -8.05
CA PRO A 308 12.41 -0.63 -7.31
C PRO A 308 11.23 0.23 -7.70
N TYR A 309 10.09 -0.16 -7.14
CA TYR A 309 8.89 0.65 -7.09
C TYR A 309 9.21 2.11 -6.73
N VAL A 310 8.78 3.02 -7.62
CA VAL A 310 9.18 4.44 -7.68
C VAL A 310 9.26 5.12 -6.32
N ASP A 311 8.29 4.84 -5.46
CA ASP A 311 8.14 5.53 -4.19
C ASP A 311 9.19 5.12 -3.15
N THR A 312 9.80 3.93 -3.23
CA THR A 312 10.90 3.52 -2.34
C THR A 312 12.09 4.45 -2.50
N LEU A 313 12.52 4.69 -3.75
CA LEU A 313 13.60 5.62 -4.04
C LEU A 313 13.30 7.02 -3.52
N LYS A 314 12.07 7.51 -3.72
CA LYS A 314 11.65 8.84 -3.23
C LYS A 314 11.61 8.89 -1.69
N VAL A 315 11.23 7.81 -1.00
CA VAL A 315 11.31 7.73 0.47
C VAL A 315 12.75 7.93 0.95
N LEU A 316 13.70 7.19 0.36
CA LEU A 316 15.10 7.25 0.75
C LEU A 316 15.75 8.60 0.41
N GLN A 317 15.33 9.25 -0.68
CA GLN A 317 15.82 10.57 -1.08
C GLN A 317 15.28 11.70 -0.19
N LYS A 318 14.00 11.64 0.20
CA LYS A 318 13.29 12.77 0.81
C LYS A 318 13.22 12.72 2.34
N PHE A 319 13.33 11.54 2.94
CA PHE A 319 13.08 11.34 4.38
C PHE A 319 14.33 10.90 5.13
N GLY A 320 15.41 11.67 5.04
CA GLY A 320 16.69 11.42 5.69
C GLY A 320 17.83 12.14 4.95
N PRO A 321 19.08 11.76 5.18
CA PRO A 321 20.25 12.38 4.53
C PRO A 321 20.41 12.13 3.02
N GLY A 322 19.49 11.38 2.40
CA GLY A 322 19.49 11.08 0.98
C GLY A 322 19.88 9.65 0.64
N CYS A 323 20.01 9.38 -0.66
CA CYS A 323 20.16 8.02 -1.19
C CYS A 323 21.20 7.95 -2.30
N VAL A 324 21.95 6.85 -2.34
CA VAL A 324 22.72 6.41 -3.51
C VAL A 324 21.88 5.41 -4.30
N PHE A 325 21.74 5.63 -5.60
CA PHE A 325 20.91 4.80 -6.47
C PHE A 325 21.75 3.95 -7.43
N TYR A 326 21.59 2.62 -7.35
CA TYR A 326 22.18 1.64 -8.28
C TYR A 326 21.06 0.99 -9.09
N GLY A 327 20.60 1.66 -10.15
CA GLY A 327 19.39 1.25 -10.87
C GLY A 327 19.50 -0.07 -11.64
N HIS A 328 20.69 -0.49 -12.05
CA HIS A 328 20.85 -1.76 -12.78
C HIS A 328 20.84 -3.00 -11.85
N ALA A 329 21.13 -2.84 -10.56
CA ALA A 329 21.33 -3.94 -9.61
C ALA A 329 22.29 -5.04 -10.12
N SER A 330 23.35 -4.64 -10.82
CA SER A 330 24.30 -5.55 -11.44
C SER A 330 25.45 -5.92 -10.50
N GLU A 331 26.22 -6.97 -10.83
CA GLU A 331 27.47 -7.27 -10.11
C GLU A 331 28.48 -6.10 -10.19
N GLY A 332 28.49 -5.35 -11.30
CA GLY A 332 29.32 -4.15 -11.43
C GLY A 332 28.90 -3.02 -10.49
N ASP A 333 27.60 -2.90 -10.17
CA ASP A 333 27.13 -1.96 -9.15
C ASP A 333 27.58 -2.39 -7.75
N LEU A 334 27.63 -3.70 -7.47
CA LEU A 334 28.17 -4.22 -6.21
C LEU A 334 29.69 -3.99 -6.13
N ASP A 335 30.42 -4.09 -7.24
CA ASP A 335 31.86 -3.77 -7.29
C ASP A 335 32.12 -2.28 -6.95
N ASP A 336 31.33 -1.36 -7.51
CA ASP A 336 31.44 0.07 -7.17
C ASP A 336 31.10 0.33 -5.70
N LEU A 337 29.99 -0.25 -5.21
CA LEU A 337 29.59 -0.13 -3.81
C LEU A 337 30.69 -0.62 -2.87
N GLU A 338 31.26 -1.79 -3.12
CA GLU A 338 32.36 -2.34 -2.34
C GLU A 338 33.57 -1.41 -2.35
N GLY A 339 33.97 -0.89 -3.52
CA GLY A 339 35.07 0.06 -3.64
C GLY A 339 34.85 1.37 -2.88
N ARG A 340 33.60 1.85 -2.75
CA ARG A 340 33.25 3.03 -1.93
C ARG A 340 33.34 2.73 -0.43
N LEU A 341 32.86 1.55 -0.03
CA LEU A 341 32.94 1.08 1.36
C LEU A 341 34.39 0.93 1.83
N GLU A 342 35.27 0.39 0.97
CA GLU A 342 36.71 0.26 1.20
C GLU A 342 37.41 1.62 1.38
N LYS A 343 36.97 2.65 0.63
CA LYS A 343 37.46 4.03 0.76
C LYS A 343 36.93 4.75 2.00
N GLY A 344 36.08 4.11 2.81
CA GLY A 344 35.61 4.63 4.08
C GLY A 344 34.20 5.23 4.04
N GLU A 345 33.48 5.18 2.91
CA GLU A 345 32.07 5.58 2.90
C GLU A 345 31.23 4.64 3.77
N ARG A 346 30.20 5.18 4.43
CA ARG A 346 29.30 4.43 5.31
C ARG A 346 27.85 4.79 4.99
N PHE A 347 27.00 3.78 5.08
CA PHE A 347 25.58 3.89 4.70
C PHE A 347 24.68 3.40 5.83
N LEU A 348 23.46 3.91 5.83
CA LEU A 348 22.40 3.55 6.76
C LEU A 348 21.95 2.09 6.55
N ALA A 349 21.46 1.82 5.34
CA ALA A 349 20.99 0.51 4.94
C ALA A 349 20.89 0.46 3.42
N LEU A 350 20.97 -0.76 2.88
CA LEU A 350 20.66 -1.08 1.50
C LEU A 350 19.23 -1.61 1.41
N PHE A 351 18.45 -1.00 0.53
CA PHE A 351 17.09 -1.40 0.19
C PHE A 351 17.07 -2.01 -1.21
N CYS A 352 16.49 -3.20 -1.35
CA CYS A 352 16.28 -3.83 -2.65
C CYS A 352 14.97 -4.65 -2.67
N GLU A 353 14.47 -4.90 -3.87
CA GLU A 353 13.37 -5.84 -4.12
C GLU A 353 13.94 -7.21 -4.53
N PHE A 354 13.21 -8.28 -4.20
CA PHE A 354 13.58 -9.63 -4.61
C PHE A 354 12.34 -10.46 -5.01
N PRO A 355 12.17 -10.79 -6.31
CA PRO A 355 12.80 -10.16 -7.48
C PRO A 355 12.42 -8.68 -7.64
N GLY A 356 13.23 -7.90 -8.37
CA GLY A 356 12.95 -6.48 -8.63
C GLY A 356 11.91 -6.25 -9.73
N ASN A 357 10.86 -5.49 -9.46
CA ASN A 357 9.85 -5.12 -10.46
C ASN A 357 10.33 -3.91 -11.31
N PRO A 358 10.24 -3.93 -12.67
CA PRO A 358 9.50 -4.89 -13.50
C PRO A 358 10.37 -5.96 -14.19
N LEU A 359 11.70 -5.86 -14.14
CA LEU A 359 12.61 -6.73 -14.90
C LEU A 359 12.83 -8.11 -14.27
N LEU A 360 12.36 -8.29 -13.03
CA LEU A 360 12.43 -9.51 -12.24
C LEU A 360 13.87 -10.04 -12.10
N THR A 361 14.83 -9.13 -12.07
CA THR A 361 16.22 -9.42 -11.74
C THR A 361 16.34 -9.65 -10.24
N CYS A 362 17.26 -10.53 -9.86
CA CYS A 362 17.46 -10.96 -8.49
C CYS A 362 18.86 -10.53 -8.05
N PRO A 363 19.00 -9.55 -7.14
CA PRO A 363 20.31 -9.13 -6.65
C PRO A 363 20.99 -10.27 -5.88
N ASN A 364 22.33 -10.25 -5.86
CA ASN A 364 23.13 -11.23 -5.12
C ASN A 364 23.07 -10.93 -3.61
N LEU A 365 22.04 -11.46 -2.95
CA LEU A 365 21.79 -11.20 -1.53
C LEU A 365 22.91 -11.74 -0.63
N GLY A 366 23.59 -12.81 -1.02
CA GLY A 366 24.75 -13.35 -0.30
C GLY A 366 25.91 -12.36 -0.27
N ARG A 367 26.25 -11.75 -1.42
CA ARG A 367 27.29 -10.71 -1.51
C ARG A 367 26.89 -9.45 -0.75
N ILE A 368 25.63 -9.02 -0.87
CA ILE A 368 25.08 -7.87 -0.13
C ILE A 368 25.20 -8.09 1.39
N ARG A 369 24.79 -9.27 1.89
CA ARG A 369 24.89 -9.61 3.32
C ARG A 369 26.34 -9.61 3.81
N SER A 370 27.25 -10.22 3.05
CA SER A 370 28.68 -10.24 3.36
C SER A 370 29.27 -8.82 3.49
N MET A 371 28.94 -7.92 2.56
CA MET A 371 29.35 -6.52 2.64
C MET A 371 28.72 -5.79 3.83
N ALA A 372 27.43 -6.04 4.09
CA ALA A 372 26.71 -5.43 5.21
C ALA A 372 27.34 -5.80 6.56
N ASP A 373 27.76 -7.05 6.73
CA ASP A 373 28.46 -7.54 7.92
C ASP A 373 29.87 -6.96 8.05
N ARG A 374 30.60 -6.86 6.94
CA ARG A 374 31.98 -6.33 6.92
C ARG A 374 32.05 -4.83 7.17
N TYR A 375 31.13 -4.06 6.59
CA TYR A 375 31.21 -2.59 6.59
C TYR A 375 30.17 -1.90 7.48
N GLY A 376 29.24 -2.67 8.05
CA GLY A 376 28.26 -2.18 9.01
C GLY A 376 27.20 -1.29 8.37
N PHE A 377 26.31 -1.88 7.58
CA PHE A 377 25.05 -1.26 7.15
C PHE A 377 23.89 -2.26 7.27
N GLY A 378 22.65 -1.78 7.36
CA GLY A 378 21.47 -2.66 7.43
C GLY A 378 21.05 -3.17 6.05
N VAL A 379 20.36 -4.30 5.98
CA VAL A 379 19.76 -4.80 4.74
C VAL A 379 18.25 -4.86 4.87
N VAL A 380 17.53 -4.21 3.96
CA VAL A 380 16.07 -4.24 3.87
C VAL A 380 15.67 -4.84 2.54
N VAL A 381 14.97 -5.97 2.58
CA VAL A 381 14.52 -6.68 1.36
C VAL A 381 12.99 -6.60 1.26
N ASP A 382 12.50 -6.08 0.15
CA ASP A 382 11.09 -6.17 -0.23
C ASP A 382 10.85 -7.47 -1.01
N GLU A 383 10.16 -8.43 -0.37
CA GLU A 383 9.86 -9.75 -0.95
C GLU A 383 8.48 -9.81 -1.63
N THR A 384 7.81 -8.67 -1.86
CA THR A 384 6.43 -8.61 -2.39
C THR A 384 6.24 -9.45 -3.65
N ILE A 385 7.19 -9.39 -4.59
CA ILE A 385 7.09 -10.10 -5.88
C ILE A 385 7.47 -11.57 -5.72
N GLY A 386 8.49 -11.85 -4.90
CA GLY A 386 8.94 -13.21 -4.62
C GLY A 386 7.82 -14.04 -4.02
N SER A 387 7.02 -13.45 -3.12
CA SER A 387 6.11 -14.14 -2.20
C SER A 387 6.88 -15.06 -1.26
N PHE A 388 6.60 -14.96 0.04
CA PHE A 388 7.22 -15.81 1.04
C PHE A 388 6.76 -17.28 1.02
N VAL A 389 5.91 -17.65 0.04
CA VAL A 389 5.60 -19.04 -0.31
C VAL A 389 6.65 -19.61 -1.28
N ASN A 390 7.30 -18.77 -2.09
CA ASN A 390 8.26 -19.21 -3.09
C ASN A 390 9.71 -19.02 -2.66
N VAL A 391 10.00 -17.96 -1.90
CA VAL A 391 11.37 -17.59 -1.50
C VAL A 391 11.44 -17.32 0.00
N ASP A 392 12.62 -17.55 0.59
CA ASP A 392 12.98 -17.01 1.90
C ASP A 392 14.25 -16.16 1.80
N VAL A 393 14.09 -14.87 2.10
CA VAL A 393 15.16 -13.86 2.08
C VAL A 393 15.55 -13.40 3.47
N LEU A 394 14.87 -13.87 4.53
CA LEU A 394 15.08 -13.36 5.90
C LEU A 394 16.52 -13.57 6.36
N GLN A 395 17.15 -14.68 5.96
CA GLN A 395 18.56 -14.98 6.27
C GLN A 395 19.57 -13.92 5.78
N PHE A 396 19.20 -13.10 4.78
CA PHE A 396 20.07 -12.06 4.23
C PHE A 396 19.67 -10.64 4.70
N ALA A 397 18.54 -10.51 5.40
CA ALA A 397 17.93 -9.22 5.70
C ALA A 397 17.92 -8.93 7.21
N ASP A 398 18.06 -7.65 7.57
CA ASP A 398 17.75 -7.16 8.92
C ASP A 398 16.25 -6.85 9.06
N ILE A 399 15.62 -6.39 7.96
CA ILE A 399 14.18 -6.18 7.86
C ILE A 399 13.70 -6.76 6.53
N VAL A 400 12.66 -7.58 6.57
CA VAL A 400 11.93 -8.00 5.35
C VAL A 400 10.61 -7.26 5.32
N VAL A 401 10.27 -6.63 4.20
CA VAL A 401 9.00 -5.93 4.00
C VAL A 401 8.19 -6.60 2.89
N SER A 402 6.86 -6.50 2.97
CA SER A 402 5.97 -7.02 1.94
C SER A 402 4.71 -6.17 1.82
N SER A 403 4.20 -6.02 0.59
CA SER A 403 2.89 -5.40 0.33
C SER A 403 1.79 -6.45 0.36
N LEU A 404 1.06 -6.54 1.47
CA LEU A 404 -0.09 -7.43 1.62
C LEU A 404 -1.26 -7.10 0.68
N THR A 405 -1.33 -5.87 0.16
CA THR A 405 -2.30 -5.44 -0.87
C THR A 405 -2.30 -6.32 -2.13
N LYS A 406 -1.18 -7.01 -2.41
CA LYS A 406 -0.97 -7.78 -3.63
C LYS A 406 -1.48 -9.20 -3.44
N ILE A 407 -0.65 -10.20 -3.78
CA ILE A 407 -1.03 -11.61 -3.79
C ILE A 407 -1.51 -12.12 -2.44
N PHE A 408 -1.03 -11.56 -1.33
CA PHE A 408 -1.51 -11.94 0.00
C PHE A 408 -3.02 -11.69 0.14
N SER A 409 -3.54 -10.54 -0.30
CA SER A 409 -4.98 -10.29 -0.36
C SER A 409 -5.64 -10.86 -1.63
N GLY A 410 -5.10 -10.63 -2.83
CA GLY A 410 -5.67 -11.10 -4.11
C GLY A 410 -6.97 -10.42 -4.59
N ASP A 411 -7.84 -10.01 -3.66
CA ASP A 411 -9.21 -9.52 -3.91
C ASP A 411 -9.34 -8.07 -4.37
N CYS A 412 -8.24 -7.31 -4.42
CA CYS A 412 -8.23 -5.90 -4.85
C CYS A 412 -9.14 -4.95 -4.06
N ASN A 413 -9.52 -5.27 -2.82
CA ASN A 413 -10.46 -4.45 -2.04
C ASN A 413 -9.88 -3.93 -0.72
N VAL A 414 -8.62 -4.22 -0.40
CA VAL A 414 -7.98 -3.84 0.85
C VAL A 414 -6.49 -3.61 0.65
N MET A 415 -5.94 -2.62 1.34
CA MET A 415 -4.50 -2.39 1.39
C MET A 415 -3.92 -2.92 2.69
N GLY A 416 -2.66 -3.34 2.63
CA GLY A 416 -1.86 -3.68 3.80
C GLY A 416 -0.39 -3.82 3.46
N GLY A 417 0.44 -3.76 4.48
CA GLY A 417 1.86 -4.02 4.43
C GLY A 417 2.30 -4.80 5.66
N SER A 418 3.45 -5.45 5.55
CA SER A 418 4.10 -6.12 6.67
C SER A 418 5.57 -5.80 6.72
N ALA A 419 6.15 -5.89 7.92
CA ALA A 419 7.58 -5.98 8.10
C ALA A 419 7.92 -7.05 9.14
N ILE A 420 8.99 -7.79 8.89
CA ILE A 420 9.60 -8.74 9.82
C ILE A 420 10.93 -8.14 10.25
N LEU A 421 11.12 -7.96 11.56
CA LEU A 421 12.44 -7.68 12.13
C LEU A 421 13.16 -9.01 12.34
N ASN A 422 14.30 -9.23 11.69
CA ASN A 422 15.03 -10.49 11.81
C ASN A 422 15.61 -10.66 13.22
N PRO A 423 15.18 -11.65 14.03
CA PRO A 423 15.71 -11.88 15.37
C PRO A 423 17.21 -12.17 15.41
N SER A 424 17.74 -12.74 14.33
CA SER A 424 19.17 -13.05 14.14
C SER A 424 19.97 -11.86 13.59
N GLY A 425 19.30 -10.78 13.19
CA GLY A 425 19.93 -9.61 12.59
C GLY A 425 20.72 -8.76 13.61
N ALA A 426 21.83 -8.19 13.17
CA ALA A 426 22.73 -7.40 14.02
C ALA A 426 22.03 -6.19 14.68
N TYR A 427 21.02 -5.62 14.00
CA TYR A 427 20.30 -4.44 14.45
C TYR A 427 18.99 -4.75 15.18
N TYR A 428 18.64 -6.02 15.39
CA TYR A 428 17.34 -6.44 15.93
C TYR A 428 16.94 -5.69 17.22
N ARG A 429 17.82 -5.68 18.24
CA ARG A 429 17.52 -5.03 19.53
C ARG A 429 17.30 -3.52 19.40
N ALA A 430 18.12 -2.85 18.58
CA ALA A 430 18.00 -1.42 18.34
C ALA A 430 16.72 -1.07 17.57
N LEU A 431 16.35 -1.88 16.57
CA LEU A 431 15.11 -1.75 15.82
C LEU A 431 13.88 -1.98 16.69
N LYS A 432 13.89 -3.01 17.55
CA LYS A 432 12.81 -3.25 18.52
C LYS A 432 12.63 -2.07 19.48
N ALA A 433 13.73 -1.51 19.99
CA ALA A 433 13.67 -0.33 20.85
C ALA A 433 13.13 0.90 20.11
N ALA A 434 13.61 1.14 18.88
CA ALA A 434 13.15 2.25 18.05
C ALA A 434 11.64 2.16 17.72
N TRP A 435 11.14 0.98 17.37
CA TRP A 435 9.72 0.78 17.07
C TRP A 435 8.84 0.75 18.31
N ALA A 436 9.34 0.29 19.46
CA ALA A 436 8.60 0.40 20.72
C ALA A 436 8.36 1.87 21.13
N ASP A 437 9.27 2.78 20.79
CA ASP A 437 9.18 4.22 21.10
C ASP A 437 8.35 5.01 20.06
N ASP A 438 8.61 4.81 18.76
CA ASP A 438 8.17 5.74 17.70
C ASP A 438 7.08 5.18 16.76
N LEU A 439 6.84 3.86 16.75
CA LEU A 439 5.83 3.27 15.86
C LEU A 439 4.43 3.39 16.46
N GLU A 440 3.44 3.65 15.60
CA GLU A 440 2.02 3.61 15.96
C GLU A 440 1.32 2.59 15.09
N ASP A 441 0.39 1.85 15.69
CA ASP A 441 -0.52 1.01 14.94
C ASP A 441 -1.59 1.89 14.31
N THR A 442 -1.47 2.11 13.00
CA THR A 442 -2.43 2.86 12.21
C THR A 442 -3.24 1.97 11.28
N TYR A 443 -3.12 0.64 11.38
CA TYR A 443 -3.85 -0.27 10.50
C TYR A 443 -5.30 -0.39 10.96
N TRP A 444 -6.24 -0.01 10.10
CA TRP A 444 -7.64 0.08 10.48
C TRP A 444 -8.26 -1.30 10.72
N ALA A 445 -9.09 -1.38 11.76
CA ALA A 445 -9.66 -2.64 12.23
C ALA A 445 -10.49 -3.38 11.17
N GLU A 446 -11.30 -2.67 10.38
CA GLU A 446 -12.05 -3.31 9.27
C GLU A 446 -11.13 -3.77 8.15
N ASP A 447 -10.08 -3.00 7.84
CA ASP A 447 -9.10 -3.42 6.82
C ASP A 447 -8.36 -4.70 7.27
N ILE A 448 -8.05 -4.84 8.57
CA ILE A 448 -7.49 -6.09 9.14
C ILE A 448 -8.43 -7.28 8.93
N VAL A 449 -9.74 -7.10 9.15
CA VAL A 449 -10.72 -8.20 8.98
C VAL A 449 -10.83 -8.63 7.52
N PHE A 450 -10.87 -7.68 6.58
CA PHE A 450 -10.84 -8.00 5.14
C PHE A 450 -9.53 -8.67 4.75
N MET A 451 -8.39 -8.16 5.22
CA MET A 451 -7.08 -8.72 4.94
C MET A 451 -6.95 -10.17 5.44
N GLU A 452 -7.45 -10.44 6.65
CA GLU A 452 -7.45 -11.79 7.21
C GLU A 452 -8.30 -12.72 6.36
N ARG A 453 -9.51 -12.31 5.99
CA ARG A 453 -10.43 -13.13 5.19
C ARG A 453 -9.85 -13.45 3.81
N ASN A 454 -9.28 -12.45 3.15
CA ASN A 454 -8.80 -12.59 1.78
C ASN A 454 -7.47 -13.38 1.69
N SER A 455 -6.75 -13.56 2.81
CA SER A 455 -5.47 -14.26 2.84
C SER A 455 -5.54 -15.72 3.28
N ARG A 456 -6.73 -16.27 3.52
CA ARG A 456 -6.90 -17.66 3.99
C ARG A 456 -6.43 -18.70 2.98
N ASP A 457 -6.69 -18.45 1.71
CA ASP A 457 -6.34 -19.32 0.58
C ASP A 457 -5.07 -18.86 -0.16
N PHE A 458 -4.31 -17.94 0.43
CA PHE A 458 -3.15 -17.32 -0.22
C PHE A 458 -2.11 -18.33 -0.74
N VAL A 459 -1.84 -19.41 0.01
CA VAL A 459 -0.84 -20.42 -0.37
C VAL A 459 -1.27 -21.17 -1.63
N SER A 460 -2.49 -21.71 -1.65
CA SER A 460 -3.01 -22.45 -2.82
C SER A 460 -3.16 -21.55 -4.05
N ARG A 461 -3.48 -20.27 -3.86
CA ARG A 461 -3.48 -19.28 -4.93
C ARG A 461 -2.09 -19.09 -5.53
N VAL A 462 -1.04 -18.99 -4.73
CA VAL A 462 0.34 -18.88 -5.23
C VAL A 462 0.75 -20.13 -6.01
N GLU A 463 0.41 -21.33 -5.55
CA GLU A 463 0.73 -22.59 -6.25
C GLU A 463 0.08 -22.65 -7.65
N ARG A 464 -1.21 -22.29 -7.75
CA ARG A 464 -1.92 -22.19 -9.03
C ARG A 464 -1.29 -21.13 -9.95
N ILE A 465 -0.98 -19.96 -9.40
CA ILE A 465 -0.37 -18.86 -10.14
C ILE A 465 1.03 -19.22 -10.66
N ASN A 466 1.84 -19.94 -9.88
CA ASN A 466 3.13 -20.44 -10.34
C ASN A 466 2.96 -21.33 -11.58
N THR A 467 2.01 -22.28 -11.53
CA THR A 467 1.71 -23.18 -12.66
C THR A 467 1.27 -22.41 -13.91
N ASN A 468 0.34 -21.47 -13.74
CA ASN A 468 -0.15 -20.63 -14.84
C ASN A 468 0.97 -19.77 -15.44
N SER A 469 1.81 -19.18 -14.59
CA SER A 469 2.89 -18.28 -15.02
C SER A 469 3.97 -18.99 -15.82
N GLU A 470 4.32 -20.21 -15.44
CA GLU A 470 5.25 -21.02 -16.23
C GLU A 470 4.70 -21.31 -17.62
N THR A 471 3.42 -21.65 -17.74
CA THR A 471 2.76 -21.89 -19.04
C THR A 471 2.78 -20.63 -19.90
N ILE A 472 2.44 -19.46 -19.33
CA ILE A 472 2.46 -18.19 -20.07
C ILE A 472 3.89 -17.78 -20.45
N CYS A 473 4.88 -18.04 -19.59
CA CYS A 473 6.28 -17.83 -19.93
C CYS A 473 6.69 -18.62 -21.17
N GLU A 474 6.27 -19.88 -21.28
CA GLU A 474 6.56 -20.74 -22.44
C GLU A 474 5.90 -20.22 -23.72
N VAL A 475 4.62 -19.83 -23.66
CA VAL A 475 3.90 -19.23 -24.80
C VAL A 475 4.61 -17.98 -25.31
N LEU A 476 4.97 -17.06 -24.41
CA LEU A 476 5.61 -15.80 -24.79
C LEU A 476 7.04 -16.01 -25.31
N THR A 477 7.83 -16.86 -24.66
CA THR A 477 9.26 -17.06 -25.00
C THR A 477 9.45 -17.74 -26.36
N THR A 478 8.47 -18.52 -26.81
CA THR A 478 8.54 -19.25 -28.09
C THR A 478 8.04 -18.44 -29.29
N HIS A 479 7.40 -17.29 -29.07
CA HIS A 479 6.76 -16.52 -30.13
C HIS A 479 7.75 -15.56 -30.85
N PRO A 480 7.79 -15.53 -32.20
CA PRO A 480 8.80 -14.77 -32.96
C PRO A 480 8.72 -13.24 -32.82
N LEU A 481 7.55 -12.69 -32.47
CA LEU A 481 7.41 -11.24 -32.25
C LEU A 481 7.98 -10.76 -30.91
N VAL A 482 8.11 -11.67 -29.94
CA VAL A 482 8.61 -11.35 -28.60
C VAL A 482 10.12 -11.16 -28.65
N LYS A 483 10.58 -10.00 -28.19
CA LYS A 483 12.00 -9.66 -28.08
C LYS A 483 12.62 -10.30 -26.85
N GLN A 484 11.94 -10.18 -25.70
CA GLN A 484 12.45 -10.68 -24.43
C GLN A 484 11.30 -10.87 -23.44
N VAL A 485 11.36 -11.98 -22.71
CA VAL A 485 10.54 -12.26 -21.53
C VAL A 485 11.41 -12.12 -20.28
N TYR A 486 10.88 -11.39 -19.30
CA TYR A 486 11.45 -11.24 -17.97
C TYR A 486 10.61 -12.07 -17.01
N TYR A 487 11.20 -13.16 -16.50
CA TYR A 487 10.61 -14.03 -15.50
C TYR A 487 11.75 -14.75 -14.76
N PRO A 488 11.73 -14.93 -13.42
CA PRO A 488 12.89 -15.44 -12.68
C PRO A 488 13.45 -16.76 -13.22
N LYS A 489 12.60 -17.65 -13.77
CA LYS A 489 13.00 -18.94 -14.38
C LYS A 489 13.86 -18.80 -15.64
N VAL A 490 13.73 -17.72 -16.39
CA VAL A 490 14.44 -17.47 -17.67
C VAL A 490 15.37 -16.26 -17.61
N ASN A 491 15.42 -15.57 -16.48
CA ASN A 491 16.31 -14.42 -16.28
C ASN A 491 17.76 -14.88 -16.07
N GLN A 492 18.72 -14.06 -16.48
CA GLN A 492 20.15 -14.33 -16.29
C GLN A 492 20.52 -14.44 -14.81
N THR A 493 19.85 -13.67 -13.94
CA THR A 493 20.05 -13.70 -12.48
C THR A 493 19.33 -14.87 -11.80
N ARG A 494 18.84 -15.87 -12.56
CA ARG A 494 18.21 -17.06 -12.00
C ARG A 494 19.02 -17.74 -10.88
N PRO A 495 20.35 -17.89 -10.96
CA PRO A 495 21.12 -18.51 -9.87
C PRO A 495 20.86 -17.85 -8.51
N ASN A 496 20.82 -16.51 -8.47
CA ASN A 496 20.52 -15.76 -7.25
C ASN A 496 19.10 -16.05 -6.73
N TYR A 497 18.12 -16.25 -7.63
CA TYR A 497 16.75 -16.65 -7.25
C TYR A 497 16.74 -18.04 -6.62
N GLU A 498 17.41 -19.01 -7.23
CA GLU A 498 17.46 -20.40 -6.75
C GLU A 498 18.08 -20.49 -5.35
N ASP A 499 19.08 -19.66 -5.03
CA ASP A 499 19.69 -19.59 -3.70
C ASP A 499 18.70 -19.18 -2.59
N CYS A 500 17.62 -18.50 -2.96
CA CYS A 500 16.57 -18.06 -2.03
C CYS A 500 15.27 -18.86 -2.19
N ARG A 501 15.15 -19.73 -3.19
CA ARG A 501 13.91 -20.46 -3.50
C ARG A 501 13.68 -21.56 -2.46
N LEU A 502 12.47 -21.60 -1.93
CA LEU A 502 12.04 -22.67 -1.03
C LEU A 502 11.96 -24.01 -1.79
N PRO A 503 12.14 -25.17 -1.12
CA PRO A 503 12.15 -26.47 -1.80
C PRO A 503 10.90 -26.76 -2.66
N ASN A 504 9.73 -26.27 -2.24
CA ASN A 504 8.47 -26.39 -2.97
C ASN A 504 8.03 -25.05 -3.62
N GLY A 505 8.89 -24.05 -3.63
CA GLY A 505 8.59 -22.72 -4.15
C GLY A 505 8.61 -22.68 -5.68
N GLY A 506 7.70 -21.93 -6.30
CA GLY A 506 7.72 -21.64 -7.73
C GLY A 506 8.53 -20.38 -8.06
N TYR A 507 8.32 -19.81 -9.25
CA TYR A 507 9.01 -18.58 -9.71
C TYR A 507 8.13 -17.33 -9.65
N GLY A 508 6.96 -17.41 -9.02
CA GLY A 508 6.04 -16.31 -8.82
C GLY A 508 5.08 -16.07 -10.00
N GLY A 509 4.23 -15.06 -9.81
CA GLY A 509 3.09 -14.74 -10.66
C GLY A 509 3.26 -13.55 -11.61
N LEU A 510 4.42 -12.90 -11.60
CA LEU A 510 4.67 -11.71 -12.37
C LEU A 510 5.61 -12.03 -13.52
N LEU A 511 5.29 -11.54 -14.72
CA LEU A 511 6.15 -11.58 -15.88
C LEU A 511 6.15 -10.20 -16.55
N SER A 512 7.22 -9.89 -17.26
CA SER A 512 7.23 -8.76 -18.20
C SER A 512 7.65 -9.23 -19.58
N VAL A 513 7.15 -8.59 -20.62
CA VAL A 513 7.46 -8.92 -22.00
C VAL A 513 7.68 -7.65 -22.81
N THR A 514 8.63 -7.72 -23.74
CA THR A 514 8.91 -6.67 -24.73
C THR A 514 8.82 -7.26 -26.12
N PHE A 515 8.48 -6.40 -27.09
CA PHE A 515 8.34 -6.78 -28.50
C PHE A 515 9.41 -6.09 -29.34
N SER A 516 9.72 -6.67 -30.51
CA SER A 516 10.73 -6.10 -31.41
C SER A 516 10.32 -4.75 -32.01
N LYS A 517 9.02 -4.43 -32.01
CA LYS A 517 8.45 -3.16 -32.46
C LYS A 517 7.39 -2.69 -31.48
N LYS A 518 7.30 -1.37 -31.30
CA LYS A 518 6.25 -0.72 -30.52
C LYS A 518 4.84 -1.09 -30.99
N SER A 519 4.60 -1.13 -32.30
CA SER A 519 3.28 -1.46 -32.86
C SER A 519 2.78 -2.83 -32.39
N HIS A 520 3.67 -3.84 -32.34
CA HIS A 520 3.31 -5.17 -31.85
C HIS A 520 2.96 -5.16 -30.35
N ALA A 521 3.66 -4.37 -29.53
CA ALA A 521 3.33 -4.21 -28.12
C ALA A 521 1.95 -3.55 -27.94
N VAL A 522 1.67 -2.49 -28.69
CA VAL A 522 0.37 -1.80 -28.70
C VAL A 522 -0.74 -2.77 -29.12
N ALA A 523 -0.57 -3.47 -30.24
CA ALA A 523 -1.55 -4.42 -30.76
C ALA A 523 -1.80 -5.59 -29.79
N PHE A 524 -0.75 -6.16 -29.21
CA PHE A 524 -0.87 -7.21 -28.20
C PHE A 524 -1.63 -6.71 -26.95
N PHE A 525 -1.24 -5.54 -26.42
CA PHE A 525 -1.89 -4.98 -25.23
C PHE A 525 -3.35 -4.64 -25.47
N ASP A 526 -3.69 -4.08 -26.62
CA ASP A 526 -5.07 -3.71 -26.95
C ASP A 526 -5.94 -4.95 -27.19
N ALA A 527 -5.38 -6.01 -27.78
CA ALA A 527 -6.09 -7.25 -28.07
C ALA A 527 -6.25 -8.20 -26.87
N ILE A 528 -5.32 -8.21 -25.91
CA ILE A 528 -5.34 -9.22 -24.83
C ILE A 528 -6.59 -9.10 -23.96
N ASN A 529 -7.32 -10.20 -23.80
CA ASN A 529 -8.59 -10.25 -23.08
C ASN A 529 -8.41 -10.58 -21.59
N THR A 530 -7.59 -9.78 -20.90
CA THR A 530 -7.40 -9.85 -19.45
C THR A 530 -7.96 -8.58 -18.79
N ALA A 531 -7.99 -8.54 -17.45
CA ALA A 531 -8.13 -7.25 -16.79
C ALA A 531 -6.94 -6.35 -17.17
N LYS A 532 -7.15 -5.05 -17.32
CA LYS A 532 -6.10 -4.09 -17.70
C LYS A 532 -6.11 -2.88 -16.78
N GLY A 533 -4.99 -2.60 -16.11
CA GLY A 533 -4.92 -1.53 -15.13
C GLY A 533 -3.70 -1.63 -14.21
N PRO A 534 -3.49 -0.64 -13.33
CA PRO A 534 -2.39 -0.67 -12.35
C PRO A 534 -2.62 -1.74 -11.27
N SER A 535 -1.57 -2.04 -10.49
CA SER A 535 -1.49 -3.14 -9.50
C SER A 535 -0.99 -4.48 -10.06
N LEU A 536 -0.94 -5.50 -9.19
CA LEU A 536 -0.50 -6.88 -9.45
C LEU A 536 -0.90 -7.80 -8.29
N GLY A 537 -0.69 -9.11 -8.44
CA GLY A 537 -0.95 -10.13 -7.41
C GLY A 537 -2.44 -10.28 -7.13
N THR A 538 -3.25 -10.32 -8.19
CA THR A 538 -4.71 -10.37 -8.14
C THR A 538 -5.20 -11.79 -8.37
N ASN A 539 -6.44 -12.11 -7.94
CA ASN A 539 -7.03 -13.44 -8.17
C ASN A 539 -7.34 -13.73 -9.66
N PHE A 540 -7.28 -12.70 -10.50
CA PHE A 540 -7.46 -12.73 -11.95
C PHE A 540 -6.22 -12.14 -12.62
N THR A 541 -6.01 -12.44 -13.90
CA THR A 541 -4.87 -11.94 -14.66
C THR A 541 -5.04 -10.46 -14.99
N LEU A 542 -4.02 -9.67 -14.68
CA LEU A 542 -3.97 -8.23 -14.86
C LEU A 542 -2.76 -7.83 -15.71
N THR A 543 -3.01 -7.11 -16.79
CA THR A 543 -1.99 -6.66 -17.75
C THR A 543 -1.87 -5.14 -17.76
N SER A 544 -0.66 -4.61 -17.89
CA SER A 544 -0.43 -3.16 -17.93
C SER A 544 0.80 -2.78 -18.76
N PRO A 545 0.79 -1.65 -19.49
CA PRO A 545 2.00 -1.06 -20.05
C PRO A 545 2.75 -0.35 -18.91
N TYR A 546 3.50 -1.13 -18.13
CA TYR A 546 3.96 -0.72 -16.80
C TYR A 546 4.77 0.57 -16.82
N VAL A 547 5.67 0.72 -17.80
CA VAL A 547 6.61 1.84 -17.85
C VAL A 547 5.89 3.14 -18.20
N LEU A 548 4.84 3.06 -19.04
CA LEU A 548 3.95 4.20 -19.25
C LEU A 548 3.24 4.61 -17.95
N LEU A 549 2.63 3.66 -17.23
CA LEU A 549 1.89 3.99 -16.00
C LEU A 549 2.76 4.42 -14.81
N ALA A 550 4.03 4.00 -14.77
CA ALA A 550 4.90 4.25 -13.63
C ALA A 550 5.93 5.36 -13.88
N HIS A 551 6.33 5.56 -15.14
CA HIS A 551 7.46 6.41 -15.52
C HIS A 551 7.17 7.25 -16.77
N TYR A 552 5.91 7.63 -17.03
CA TYR A 552 5.54 8.40 -18.23
C TYR A 552 6.41 9.65 -18.45
N GLN A 553 6.71 10.37 -17.37
CA GLN A 553 7.52 11.59 -17.40
C GLN A 553 9.03 11.32 -17.34
N GLU A 554 9.44 10.06 -17.18
CA GLU A 554 10.81 9.61 -16.93
C GLU A 554 11.23 8.48 -17.91
N LEU A 555 10.59 8.36 -19.09
CA LEU A 555 10.80 7.22 -19.99
C LEU A 555 12.26 7.04 -20.45
N GLU A 556 12.94 8.13 -20.82
CA GLU A 556 14.35 8.07 -21.23
C GLU A 556 15.26 7.67 -20.06
N TRP A 557 14.96 8.14 -18.85
CA TRP A 557 15.70 7.79 -17.64
C TRP A 557 15.51 6.31 -17.30
N ALA A 558 14.28 5.79 -17.36
CA ALA A 558 13.98 4.38 -17.15
C ALA A 558 14.66 3.49 -18.20
N ALA A 559 14.60 3.88 -19.48
CA ALA A 559 15.28 3.17 -20.57
C ALA A 559 16.80 3.09 -20.36
N GLY A 560 17.41 4.13 -19.76
CA GLY A 560 18.81 4.13 -19.36
C GLY A 560 19.20 3.01 -18.40
N PHE A 561 18.24 2.46 -17.64
CA PHE A 561 18.45 1.31 -16.75
C PHE A 561 18.02 -0.03 -17.35
N GLY A 562 17.68 -0.06 -18.65
CA GLY A 562 17.19 -1.25 -19.35
C GLY A 562 15.69 -1.49 -19.20
N VAL A 563 14.95 -0.53 -18.64
CA VAL A 563 13.49 -0.60 -18.51
C VAL A 563 12.84 -0.05 -19.78
N ASP A 564 12.57 -0.95 -20.73
CA ASP A 564 12.05 -0.62 -22.07
C ASP A 564 10.70 0.14 -21.98
N PRO A 565 10.54 1.33 -22.60
CA PRO A 565 9.30 2.11 -22.55
C PRO A 565 8.06 1.35 -23.02
N ASP A 566 8.25 0.35 -23.89
CA ASP A 566 7.16 -0.45 -24.46
C ASP A 566 6.92 -1.76 -23.69
N LEU A 567 7.53 -1.93 -22.50
CA LEU A 567 7.38 -3.12 -21.66
C LEU A 567 5.95 -3.29 -21.15
N ILE A 568 5.42 -4.49 -21.38
CA ILE A 568 4.11 -4.93 -20.88
C ILE A 568 4.34 -5.88 -19.71
N ARG A 569 3.74 -5.56 -18.57
CA ARG A 569 3.78 -6.39 -17.37
C ARG A 569 2.47 -7.14 -17.21
N VAL A 570 2.60 -8.43 -16.92
CA VAL A 570 1.51 -9.38 -16.70
C VAL A 570 1.60 -9.90 -15.27
N SER A 571 0.53 -9.73 -14.51
CA SER A 571 0.31 -10.41 -13.25
C SER A 571 -0.68 -11.53 -13.48
N VAL A 572 -0.22 -12.77 -13.51
CA VAL A 572 -1.03 -13.95 -13.79
C VAL A 572 -1.92 -14.30 -12.59
N GLY A 573 -3.17 -14.66 -12.86
CA GLY A 573 -4.19 -15.00 -11.87
C GLY A 573 -4.54 -16.48 -11.83
N LEU A 574 -5.76 -16.77 -11.35
CA LEU A 574 -6.24 -18.12 -11.04
C LEU A 574 -7.06 -18.75 -12.17
N GLU A 575 -7.20 -18.08 -13.31
CA GLU A 575 -7.96 -18.61 -14.45
C GLU A 575 -7.45 -20.01 -14.89
N GLU A 576 -8.27 -20.71 -15.66
CA GLU A 576 -7.88 -22.01 -16.20
C GLU A 576 -6.65 -21.88 -17.10
N THR A 577 -5.67 -22.77 -16.90
CA THR A 577 -4.36 -22.68 -17.56
C THR A 577 -4.49 -22.68 -19.08
N ASP A 578 -5.37 -23.52 -19.63
CA ASP A 578 -5.63 -23.60 -21.07
C ASP A 578 -6.36 -22.35 -21.61
N GLU A 579 -7.27 -21.76 -20.82
CA GLU A 579 -7.92 -20.50 -21.19
C GLU A 579 -6.90 -19.36 -21.24
N LEU A 580 -5.99 -19.28 -20.27
CA LEU A 580 -4.91 -18.29 -20.29
C LEU A 580 -4.01 -18.50 -21.51
N ARG A 581 -3.65 -19.74 -21.82
CA ARG A 581 -2.86 -20.06 -23.02
C ARG A 581 -3.54 -19.55 -24.29
N GLU A 582 -4.84 -19.79 -24.42
CA GLU A 582 -5.63 -19.34 -25.56
C GLU A 582 -5.69 -17.81 -25.63
N ILE A 583 -5.98 -17.12 -24.51
CA ILE A 583 -6.01 -15.65 -24.43
C ILE A 583 -4.70 -15.03 -24.92
N PHE A 584 -3.56 -15.56 -24.46
CA PHE A 584 -2.25 -15.04 -24.85
C PHE A 584 -1.92 -15.35 -26.31
N THR A 585 -2.29 -16.53 -26.81
CA THR A 585 -2.09 -16.92 -28.21
C THR A 585 -2.89 -16.00 -29.14
N GLN A 586 -4.17 -15.77 -28.86
CA GLN A 586 -5.03 -14.87 -29.64
C GLN A 586 -4.51 -13.43 -29.67
N ALA A 587 -3.96 -12.93 -28.55
CA ALA A 587 -3.37 -11.61 -28.48
C ALA A 587 -2.08 -11.50 -29.33
N LEU A 588 -1.26 -12.55 -29.36
CA LEU A 588 -0.07 -12.63 -30.21
C LEU A 588 -0.44 -12.68 -31.69
N GLU A 589 -1.44 -13.47 -32.08
CA GLU A 589 -1.98 -13.53 -33.45
C GLU A 589 -2.59 -12.20 -33.91
N ALA A 590 -3.18 -11.42 -32.99
CA ALA A 590 -3.63 -10.07 -33.29
C ALA A 590 -2.45 -9.13 -33.60
N ALA A 591 -1.35 -9.24 -32.84
CA ALA A 591 -0.14 -8.47 -33.09
C ALA A 591 0.58 -8.86 -34.39
N GLU A 592 0.47 -10.11 -34.84
CA GLU A 592 0.98 -10.56 -36.16
C GLU A 592 0.19 -10.00 -37.34
N ARG A 593 -1.11 -9.74 -37.17
CA ARG A 593 -1.95 -9.17 -38.24
C ARG A 593 -1.73 -7.68 -38.46
N ASP A 594 -1.05 -7.01 -37.53
CA ASP A 594 -0.65 -5.60 -37.61
C ASP A 594 0.73 -5.41 -38.29
N ILE A 595 1.20 -6.43 -39.03
CA ILE A 595 2.47 -6.45 -39.80
C ILE A 595 2.35 -5.73 -41.14
#